data_AF-A0A924PYY6-F1
#
_entry.id   AF-A0A924PYY6-F1
#
_cell.length_a   1.000
_cell.length_b   1.000
_cell.length_c   1.000
_cell.angle_alpha   90.00
_cell.angle_beta   90.00
_cell.angle_gamma   90.00
#
_symmetry.space_group_name_H-M   'P 1'
#
loop_
_entity.id
_entity.type
_entity.pdbx_description
1 polymer ?
#
loop_
_entity_poly.entity_id
_entity_poly.type
_entity_poly.pdbx_seq_one_letter_code
_entity_poly.pdbx_strand_id
1 'polypeptide(L)' 'LFDAPGRSFGLVRLRATLVQGLPGGDRLLGQRSFVVQRPAPSPDAAGGVHALTVATNTAVEEIEQWLSQFP' A
#
# COMPACT_ATOMS: atom_id res chain seq x y z
N LEU A 1 3.87 1.64 -13.02
CA LEU A 1 4.19 0.85 -14.24
C LEU A 1 3.55 1.57 -15.41
N PHE A 2 4.29 1.84 -16.48
CA PHE A 2 3.76 2.41 -17.72
C PHE A 2 3.17 1.27 -18.55
N ASP A 3 1.87 1.31 -18.86
CA ASP A 3 1.12 0.19 -19.47
C ASP A 3 0.85 0.43 -20.97
N ALA A 4 0.62 1.68 -21.38
CA ALA A 4 0.50 2.10 -22.80
C ALA A 4 0.71 3.62 -22.96
N PRO A 5 0.99 4.14 -24.17
CA PRO A 5 0.94 5.58 -24.45
C PRO A 5 -0.43 6.14 -24.04
N GLY A 6 -0.45 7.10 -23.12
CA GLY A 6 -1.70 7.67 -22.61
C GLY A 6 -2.28 6.97 -21.36
N ARG A 7 -1.66 5.91 -20.82
CA ARG A 7 -2.13 5.21 -19.61
C ARG A 7 -1.02 5.03 -18.58
N SER A 8 -1.13 5.81 -17.51
CA SER A 8 -0.25 5.77 -16.34
C SER A 8 -1.01 5.30 -15.10
N PHE A 9 -0.33 4.58 -14.21
CA PHE A 9 -0.88 4.12 -12.94
C PHE A 9 0.12 4.27 -11.79
N GLY A 10 -0.39 4.66 -10.62
CA GLY A 10 0.29 4.49 -9.34
C GLY A 10 0.06 3.07 -8.84
N LEU A 11 1.14 2.34 -8.56
CA LEU A 11 1.08 0.98 -8.04
C LEU A 11 1.92 0.89 -6.76
N VAL A 12 1.29 0.50 -5.67
CA VAL A 12 1.94 0.20 -4.39
C VAL A 12 1.79 -1.29 -4.13
N ARG A 13 2.92 -1.98 -3.91
CA ARG A 13 2.96 -3.38 -3.51
C ARG A 13 3.88 -3.50 -2.31
N LEU A 14 3.35 -3.97 -1.20
CA LEU A 14 4.12 -4.15 0.04
C LEU A 14 3.67 -5.40 0.78
N ARG A 15 4.52 -5.87 1.69
CA ARG A 15 4.21 -6.94 2.64
C ARG A 15 4.47 -6.41 4.04
N ALA A 16 3.45 -6.39 4.88
CA ALA A 16 3.55 -6.00 6.27
C ALA A 16 3.59 -7.23 7.17
N THR A 17 4.42 -7.18 8.21
CA THR A 17 4.54 -8.21 9.25
C THR A 17 4.28 -7.53 10.59
N LEU A 18 3.23 -7.99 11.30
CA LEU A 18 2.83 -7.48 12.61
C LEU A 18 3.37 -8.39 13.70
N VAL A 19 4.10 -7.81 14.64
CA VAL A 19 4.65 -8.49 15.82
C VAL A 19 4.21 -7.80 17.10
N GLN A 20 4.00 -8.58 18.16
CA GLN A 20 3.77 -8.10 19.52
C GLN A 20 5.04 -8.31 20.33
N GLY A 21 5.66 -7.22 20.77
CA GLY A 21 6.82 -7.28 21.67
C GLY A 21 6.41 -7.73 23.06
N LEU A 22 7.02 -8.80 23.57
CA LEU A 22 6.82 -9.32 24.92
C LEU A 22 8.16 -9.36 25.67
N PRO A 23 8.18 -9.41 27.01
CA PRO A 23 9.44 -9.46 27.78
C PRO A 23 10.37 -10.63 27.42
N GLY A 24 9.84 -11.69 26.81
CA GLY A 24 10.59 -12.86 26.33
C GLY A 24 10.89 -12.88 24.82
N GLY A 25 10.56 -11.81 24.08
CA GLY A 25 10.77 -11.70 22.63
C GLY A 25 9.50 -11.34 21.85
N ASP A 26 9.63 -11.26 20.53
CA ASP A 26 8.53 -10.88 19.63
C ASP A 26 7.64 -12.08 19.27
N ARG A 27 6.32 -11.91 19.41
CA ARG A 27 5.32 -12.86 18.92
C ARG A 27 4.77 -12.37 17.57
N LEU A 28 4.87 -13.17 16.52
CA LEU A 28 4.22 -12.90 15.25
C LEU A 28 2.69 -12.93 15.41
N LEU A 29 2.02 -11.82 15.10
CA LEU A 29 0.56 -11.71 15.10
C LEU A 29 -0.03 -11.95 13.72
N GLY A 30 0.65 -11.48 12.66
CA GLY A 30 0.15 -11.65 11.31
C GLY A 30 1.12 -11.15 10.24
N GLN A 31 0.88 -11.58 9.01
CA GLN A 31 1.60 -11.08 7.84
C GLN A 31 0.62 -10.97 6.67
N ARG A 32 0.61 -9.83 5.98
CA ARG A 32 -0.30 -9.58 4.87
C ARG A 32 0.40 -8.81 3.75
N SER A 33 0.09 -9.21 2.52
CA SER A 33 0.49 -8.47 1.32
C SER A 33 -0.62 -7.50 0.92
N PHE A 34 -0.24 -6.29 0.54
CA PHE A 34 -1.13 -5.23 0.06
C PHE A 34 -0.74 -4.85 -1.36
N VAL A 35 -1.74 -4.71 -2.24
CA VAL A 35 -1.54 -4.29 -3.63
C VAL A 35 -2.61 -3.26 -3.96
N VAL A 36 -2.20 -2.01 -4.10
CA VAL A 36 -3.08 -0.90 -4.45
C VAL A 36 -2.67 -0.34 -5.79
N GLN A 37 -3.63 -0.28 -6.71
CA GLN A 37 -3.47 0.37 -8.00
C GLN A 37 -4.46 1.52 -8.14
N ARG A 38 -3.97 2.65 -8.62
CA ARG A 38 -4.78 3.83 -8.93
C ARG A 38 -4.45 4.36 -10.32
N PRO A 39 -5.46 4.65 -11.17
CA PRO A 39 -5.23 5.30 -12.44
C PRO A 39 -4.70 6.71 -12.24
N ALA A 40 -3.78 7.15 -13.10
CA ALA A 40 -3.34 8.53 -13.13
C ALA A 40 -4.40 9.42 -13.79
N PRO A 41 -4.66 10.62 -13.25
CA PRO A 41 -5.60 11.57 -13.83
C PRO A 41 -5.10 12.14 -15.17
N SER A 42 -3.79 12.11 -15.42
CA SER A 42 -3.17 12.48 -16.69
C SER A 42 -2.03 11.51 -17.05
N PRO A 43 -1.73 11.33 -18.35
CA PRO A 43 -0.70 10.40 -18.81
C PRO A 43 0.70 11.01 -18.83
N ASP A 44 1.02 11.80 -17.81
CA ASP A 44 2.32 12.46 -17.66
C ASP A 44 2.96 12.10 -16.30
N ALA A 45 4.16 12.62 -16.05
CA ALA A 45 4.87 12.36 -14.81
C ALA A 45 4.13 12.89 -13.57
N ALA A 46 3.51 14.06 -13.65
CA ALA A 46 2.77 14.66 -12.54
C ALA A 46 1.51 13.85 -12.20
N GLY A 47 0.77 13.40 -13.22
CA GLY A 47 -0.35 12.48 -13.07
C GLY A 47 0.08 11.14 -12.45
N GLY A 48 1.23 10.61 -12.86
CA GLY A 48 1.82 9.41 -12.27
C GLY A 48 2.17 9.56 -10.79
N VAL A 49 2.79 10.69 -10.41
CA VAL A 49 3.09 11.01 -9.01
C VAL A 49 1.80 11.15 -8.19
N HIS A 50 0.80 11.85 -8.72
CA HIS A 50 -0.51 11.98 -8.07
C HIS A 50 -1.14 10.61 -7.82
N ALA A 51 -1.14 9.72 -8.82
CA ALA A 51 -1.67 8.37 -8.69
C ALA A 51 -0.94 7.56 -7.62
N LEU A 52 0.38 7.73 -7.49
CA LEU A 52 1.19 7.04 -6.48
C LEU A 52 0.89 7.56 -5.07
N THR A 53 0.70 8.87 -4.90
CA THR A 53 0.27 9.46 -3.62
C THR A 53 -1.07 8.91 -3.20
N VAL A 54 -2.06 8.86 -4.10
CA VAL A 54 -3.38 8.29 -3.80
C VAL A 54 -3.28 6.80 -3.48
N ALA A 55 -2.50 6.03 -4.24
CA ALA A 55 -2.29 4.62 -3.97
C ALA A 55 -1.62 4.37 -2.61
N THR A 56 -0.69 5.24 -2.19
CA THR A 56 -0.03 5.17 -0.88
C THR A 56 -1.01 5.47 0.24
N ASN A 57 -1.83 6.52 0.12
CA ASN A 57 -2.83 6.86 1.13
C ASN A 57 -3.84 5.71 1.31
N THR A 58 -4.35 5.14 0.22
CA THR A 58 -5.20 3.94 0.31
C THR A 58 -4.46 2.76 0.97
N ALA A 59 -3.19 2.53 0.65
CA ALA A 59 -2.44 1.43 1.27
C ALA A 59 -2.32 1.63 2.80
N VAL A 60 -2.17 2.86 3.27
CA VAL A 60 -2.21 3.20 4.71
C VAL A 60 -3.58 2.87 5.31
N GLU A 61 -4.67 3.32 4.67
CA GLU A 61 -6.04 3.02 5.13
C GLU A 61 -6.31 1.50 5.21
N GLU A 62 -5.86 0.73 4.21
CA GLU A 62 -6.00 -0.74 4.21
C GLU A 62 -5.17 -1.40 5.33
N ILE A 63 -3.98 -0.86 5.63
CA ILE A 63 -3.16 -1.33 6.75
C ILE A 63 -3.85 -0.99 8.08
N GLU A 64 -4.36 0.23 8.27
CA GLU A 64 -5.09 0.62 9.48
C GLU A 64 -6.31 -0.28 9.72
N GLN A 65 -7.10 -0.54 8.67
CA GLN A 65 -8.23 -1.47 8.71
C GLN A 65 -7.81 -2.92 8.99
N TRP A 66 -6.59 -3.30 8.62
CA TRP A 66 -6.06 -4.61 8.96
C TRP A 66 -5.60 -4.67 10.42
N LEU A 67 -4.94 -3.62 10.90
CA LEU A 67 -4.48 -3.51 12.30
C LEU A 67 -5.65 -3.53 13.29
N SER A 68 -6.79 -2.94 12.94
CA SER A 68 -8.00 -2.96 13.80
C SER A 68 -8.60 -4.34 14.04
N GLN A 69 -8.14 -5.37 13.32
CA GLN A 69 -8.55 -6.77 13.50
C GLN A 69 -7.77 -7.47 14.62
N PHE A 70 -6.71 -6.84 15.14
CA PHE A 70 -5.88 -7.38 16.21
C PHE A 70 -6.16 -6.64 17.53
N PRO A 71 -6.12 -7.35 18.67
CA PRO A 71 -6.37 -6.78 19.99
C PRO A 71 -5.21 -5.93 20.52
#